data_AF-A0A3B9QE91-F1
#
_entry.id   AF-A0A3B9QE91-F1
#
_cell.length_a   1.000
_cell.length_b   1.000
_cell.length_c   1.000
_cell.angle_alpha   90.00
_cell.angle_beta   90.00
_cell.angle_gamma   90.00
#
_symmetry.space_group_name_H-M   'P 1'
#
loop_
_entity.id
_entity.type
_entity.pdbx_description
1 polymer ?
#
loop_
_entity_poly.entity_id
_entity_poly.type
_entity_poly.pdbx_seq_one_letter_code
_entity_poly.pdbx_strand_id
1 'polypeptide(L)'
;MKKTVVLLLIAAMVLTPLVGIFIYARMGNESDEDLFANIPQPVIRSNRFLDLRGHNVPLADFTEDGDIFHTFSFDTATQWPDDENMPEPGLPQRLLAQGKYLGLGLNAVSYTHL
;
A
#
# COMPACT_ATOMS: atom_id res chain seq x y z
N MET A 1 64.33 -22.27 -1.32
CA MET A 1 63.35 -22.44 -0.23
C MET A 1 62.53 -21.17 0.05
N LYS A 2 63.13 -20.03 0.47
CA LYS A 2 62.35 -18.80 0.73
C LYS A 2 61.49 -18.32 -0.46
N LYS A 3 62.06 -18.27 -1.67
CA LYS A 3 61.33 -17.82 -2.88
C LYS A 3 60.17 -18.74 -3.26
N THR A 4 60.34 -20.04 -3.06
CA THR A 4 59.33 -21.07 -3.35
C THR A 4 58.13 -20.96 -2.40
N VAL A 5 58.38 -20.71 -1.11
CA VAL A 5 57.33 -20.51 -0.10
C VAL A 5 56.55 -19.22 -0.36
N VAL A 6 57.24 -18.14 -0.76
CA VAL A 6 56.59 -16.86 -1.11
C VAL A 6 55.69 -17.01 -2.35
N LEU A 7 56.13 -17.74 -3.37
CA LEU A 7 55.32 -18.02 -4.56
C LEU A 7 54.04 -18.81 -4.22
N LEU A 8 54.15 -19.77 -3.30
CA LEU A 8 53.02 -20.57 -2.83
C LEU A 8 51.99 -19.73 -2.05
N LEU A 9 52.47 -18.77 -1.24
CA LEU A 9 51.62 -17.83 -0.52
C LEU A 9 50.86 -16.88 -1.46
N ILE A 10 51.54 -16.36 -2.48
CA ILE A 10 50.91 -15.50 -3.49
C ILE A 10 49.85 -16.27 -4.28
N ALA A 11 50.17 -17.50 -4.71
CA ALA A 11 49.22 -18.36 -5.40
C ALA A 11 48.00 -18.66 -4.52
N ALA A 12 48.21 -18.98 -3.23
CA ALA A 12 47.12 -19.21 -2.30
C ALA A 12 46.24 -17.96 -2.12
N MET A 13 46.82 -16.76 -1.98
CA MET A 13 46.06 -15.51 -1.82
C MET A 13 45.21 -15.13 -3.04
N VAL A 14 45.63 -15.51 -4.25
CA VAL A 14 44.90 -15.19 -5.49
C VAL A 14 43.89 -16.28 -5.84
N LEU A 15 44.20 -17.55 -5.58
CA LEU A 15 43.34 -18.66 -5.95
C LEU A 15 42.10 -18.80 -5.05
N THR A 16 42.19 -18.53 -3.74
CA THR A 16 41.02 -18.59 -2.85
C THR A 16 39.87 -17.64 -3.24
N PRO A 17 40.10 -16.34 -3.52
CA PRO A 17 39.01 -15.46 -3.93
C PRO A 17 38.46 -15.83 -5.31
N LEU A 18 39.29 -16.32 -6.25
CA LEU A 18 38.84 -16.75 -7.57
C LEU A 18 37.92 -17.97 -7.51
N VAL A 19 38.20 -18.94 -6.63
CA VAL A 19 37.30 -20.08 -6.40
C VAL A 19 35.97 -19.62 -5.81
N GLY A 20 35.99 -18.67 -4.86
CA GLY A 20 34.78 -18.08 -4.29
C GLY A 20 33.90 -17.40 -5.34
N ILE A 21 34.52 -16.60 -6.23
CA ILE A 21 33.82 -15.94 -7.35
C ILE A 21 33.22 -16.97 -8.32
N PHE A 22 33.97 -18.03 -8.66
CA PHE A 22 33.49 -19.08 -9.56
C PHE A 22 32.29 -19.84 -8.98
N ILE A 23 32.33 -20.18 -7.68
CA ILE A 23 31.19 -20.83 -7.01
C ILE A 23 29.98 -19.90 -6.96
N TYR A 24 30.17 -18.64 -6.56
CA TYR A 24 29.09 -17.65 -6.50
C TYR A 24 28.45 -17.39 -7.88
N ALA A 25 29.28 -17.23 -8.92
CA ALA A 25 28.80 -17.03 -10.28
C ALA A 25 28.04 -18.24 -10.83
N ARG A 26 28.40 -19.47 -10.40
CA ARG A 26 27.66 -20.69 -10.76
C ARG A 26 26.35 -20.82 -9.99
N MET A 27 26.31 -20.33 -8.75
CA MET A 27 25.14 -20.40 -7.87
C MET A 27 24.05 -19.39 -8.28
N GLY A 28 24.43 -18.22 -8.83
CA GLY A 28 23.48 -17.20 -9.31
C GLY A 28 22.76 -17.53 -10.63
N ASN A 29 22.91 -18.75 -11.17
CA ASN A 29 22.25 -19.19 -12.41
C ASN A 29 21.19 -20.28 -12.18
N GLU A 30 20.90 -20.62 -10.93
CA GLU A 30 19.64 -21.28 -10.58
C GLU A 30 18.61 -20.16 -10.46
N SER A 31 17.82 -19.99 -11.51
CA SER A 31 16.59 -19.21 -11.43
C SER A 31 15.71 -19.90 -10.40
N ASP A 32 15.71 -19.40 -9.17
CA ASP A 32 14.70 -19.71 -8.18
C ASP A 32 13.35 -19.39 -8.84
N GLU A 33 12.70 -20.41 -9.39
CA GLU A 33 11.30 -20.32 -9.77
C GLU A 33 10.57 -19.97 -8.48
N ASP A 34 10.16 -18.70 -8.39
CA ASP A 34 9.47 -18.17 -7.23
C ASP A 34 8.27 -19.07 -6.95
N LEU A 35 8.38 -19.89 -5.89
CA LEU A 35 7.39 -20.89 -5.50
C LEU A 35 6.02 -20.25 -5.20
N PHE A 36 5.99 -18.92 -5.06
CA PHE A 36 4.81 -18.11 -4.81
C PHE A 36 4.31 -17.37 -6.06
N ALA A 37 4.95 -17.50 -7.22
CA ALA A 37 4.53 -16.84 -8.46
C ALA A 37 3.09 -17.21 -8.87
N ASN A 38 2.65 -18.42 -8.55
CA ASN A 38 1.31 -18.93 -8.86
C ASN A 38 0.31 -18.75 -7.71
N ILE A 39 0.71 -18.19 -6.58
CA ILE A 39 -0.20 -17.89 -5.47
C ILE A 39 -0.77 -16.50 -5.72
N PRO A 40 -2.10 -16.35 -5.87
CA PRO A 40 -2.71 -15.03 -6.02
C PRO A 40 -2.32 -14.17 -4.82
N GLN A 41 -1.54 -13.13 -5.08
CA GLN A 41 -1.14 -12.22 -4.01
C GLN A 41 -2.40 -11.56 -3.44
N PRO A 42 -2.58 -11.51 -2.12
CA PRO A 42 -3.65 -10.73 -1.55
C PRO A 42 -3.45 -9.27 -1.96
N VAL A 43 -4.39 -8.70 -2.70
CA VAL A 43 -4.41 -7.27 -2.98
C VAL A 43 -4.75 -6.58 -1.65
N ILE A 44 -3.72 -6.17 -0.91
CA ILE A 44 -3.90 -5.43 0.33
C ILE A 44 -4.28 -3.99 -0.05
N ARG A 45 -5.58 -3.73 -0.26
CA ARG A 45 -6.11 -2.37 -0.32
C ARG A 45 -6.14 -1.80 1.11
N SER A 46 -5.08 -1.09 1.53
CA SER A 46 -5.03 -0.46 2.87
C SER A 46 -5.81 0.86 2.93
N ASN A 47 -6.99 0.93 2.32
CA ASN A 47 -7.82 2.14 2.29
C ASN A 47 -8.57 2.38 3.62
N ARG A 48 -8.37 1.50 4.62
CA ARG A 48 -9.14 1.45 5.87
C ARG A 48 -9.18 2.75 6.69
N PHE A 49 -8.39 3.77 6.37
CA PHE A 49 -8.43 5.10 7.01
C PHE A 49 -8.13 6.23 6.00
N LEU A 50 -8.64 6.10 4.78
CA LEU A 50 -8.37 7.06 3.72
C LEU A 50 -9.00 8.43 4.04
N ASP A 51 -8.19 9.48 3.97
CA ASP A 51 -8.63 10.87 4.13
C ASP A 51 -8.78 11.53 2.76
N LEU A 52 -10.02 11.86 2.40
CA LEU A 52 -10.43 12.43 1.12
C LEU A 52 -11.07 13.82 1.27
N ARG A 53 -10.97 14.44 2.45
CA ARG A 53 -11.53 15.78 2.71
C ARG A 53 -10.95 16.80 1.72
N GLY A 54 -11.83 17.50 0.99
CA GLY A 54 -11.43 18.47 -0.05
C GLY A 54 -10.71 17.89 -1.27
N HIS A 55 -10.57 16.57 -1.40
CA HIS A 55 -9.94 15.94 -2.56
C HIS A 55 -10.92 15.72 -3.72
N ASN A 56 -10.40 15.76 -4.94
CA ASN A 56 -11.13 15.41 -6.15
C ASN A 56 -10.70 14.04 -6.66
N VAL A 57 -11.61 13.05 -6.60
CA VAL A 57 -11.31 11.64 -6.92
C VAL A 57 -12.27 11.06 -7.97
N PRO A 58 -12.51 11.73 -9.11
CA PRO A 58 -13.59 11.35 -10.03
C PRO A 58 -13.26 10.09 -10.84
N LEU A 59 -11.99 9.66 -10.82
CA LEU A 59 -11.48 8.47 -11.51
C LEU A 59 -11.17 7.32 -10.54
N ALA A 60 -11.48 7.47 -9.25
CA ALA A 60 -11.28 6.41 -8.27
C ALA A 60 -12.39 5.36 -8.41
N ASP A 61 -12.03 4.09 -8.21
CA ASP A 61 -12.96 2.97 -8.18
C ASP A 61 -13.05 2.43 -6.75
N PHE A 62 -14.22 2.64 -6.14
CA PHE A 62 -14.57 2.24 -4.78
C PHE A 62 -15.54 1.06 -4.75
N THR A 63 -15.82 0.41 -5.88
CA THR A 63 -16.81 -0.69 -5.97
C THR A 63 -16.56 -1.81 -4.96
N GLU A 64 -15.29 -2.11 -4.66
CA GLU A 64 -14.88 -3.13 -3.68
C GLU A 64 -14.77 -2.62 -2.23
N ASP A 65 -14.89 -1.31 -2.00
CA ASP A 65 -14.60 -0.69 -0.70
C ASP A 65 -15.84 -0.54 0.20
N GLY A 66 -16.99 -1.13 -0.15
CA GLY A 66 -18.26 -0.95 0.56
C GLY A 66 -18.21 -1.20 2.07
N ASP A 67 -17.55 -2.28 2.49
CA ASP A 67 -17.42 -2.65 3.91
C ASP A 67 -16.55 -1.68 4.71
N ILE A 68 -15.66 -0.94 4.06
CA ILE A 68 -14.71 -0.02 4.72
C ILE A 68 -15.01 1.45 4.43
N PHE A 69 -15.96 1.76 3.55
CA PHE A 69 -16.27 3.14 3.14
C PHE A 69 -16.66 4.04 4.32
N HIS A 70 -17.27 3.45 5.37
CA HIS A 70 -17.64 4.16 6.60
C HIS A 70 -16.44 4.64 7.44
N THR A 71 -15.23 4.15 7.16
CA THR A 71 -14.01 4.59 7.85
C THR A 71 -13.28 5.71 7.11
N PHE A 72 -13.76 6.08 5.92
CA PHE A 72 -13.15 7.14 5.13
C PHE A 72 -13.53 8.49 5.73
N SER A 73 -12.57 9.41 5.75
CA SER A 73 -12.84 10.80 6.14
C SER A 73 -13.10 11.64 4.90
N PHE A 74 -14.26 12.29 4.81
CA PHE A 74 -14.64 13.13 3.69
C PHE A 74 -15.56 14.26 4.13
N ASP A 75 -15.70 15.29 3.30
CA ASP A 75 -16.51 16.47 3.58
C ASP A 75 -17.33 16.90 2.35
N THR A 76 -18.01 18.04 2.45
CA THR A 76 -18.81 18.58 1.33
C THR A 76 -17.96 19.14 0.19
N ALA A 77 -16.64 19.27 0.38
CA ALA A 77 -15.71 19.71 -0.66
C ALA A 77 -15.10 18.54 -1.44
N THR A 78 -15.20 17.30 -0.92
CA THR A 78 -14.81 16.08 -1.63
C THR A 78 -15.66 15.89 -2.88
N GLN A 79 -15.01 15.72 -4.03
CA GLN A 79 -15.65 15.40 -5.31
C GLN A 79 -15.51 13.91 -5.61
N TRP A 80 -16.65 13.27 -5.83
CA TRP A 80 -16.78 11.82 -5.93
C TRP A 80 -16.83 11.34 -7.38
N PRO A 81 -16.43 10.08 -7.65
CA PRO A 81 -16.64 9.44 -8.95
C PRO A 81 -18.12 9.17 -9.20
N ASP A 82 -18.44 8.83 -10.44
CA ASP A 82 -19.79 8.44 -10.88
C ASP A 82 -20.31 7.20 -10.12
N ASP A 83 -21.63 7.05 -10.05
CA ASP A 83 -22.29 5.97 -9.28
C ASP A 83 -21.85 4.56 -9.71
N GLU A 84 -21.40 4.37 -10.96
CA GLU A 84 -20.87 3.08 -11.46
C GLU A 84 -19.57 2.65 -10.76
N ASN A 85 -18.81 3.61 -10.22
CA ASN A 85 -17.55 3.39 -9.52
C ASN A 85 -17.72 3.45 -7.99
N MET A 86 -18.96 3.44 -7.51
CA MET A 86 -19.30 3.46 -6.10
C MET A 86 -19.76 2.08 -5.61
N PRO A 87 -19.59 1.76 -4.32
CA PRO A 87 -20.13 0.52 -3.76
C PRO A 87 -21.67 0.51 -3.74
N GLU A 88 -22.28 1.68 -3.52
CA GLU A 88 -23.72 1.88 -3.66
C GLU A 88 -24.00 3.27 -4.28
N PRO A 89 -25.03 3.41 -5.15
CA PRO A 89 -25.41 4.71 -5.71
C PRO A 89 -25.74 5.73 -4.63
N GLY A 90 -25.19 6.95 -4.74
CA GLY A 90 -25.42 8.04 -3.79
C GLY A 90 -24.94 7.78 -2.34
N LEU A 91 -24.04 6.82 -2.13
CA LEU A 91 -23.52 6.48 -0.80
C LEU A 91 -22.90 7.67 -0.05
N PRO A 92 -22.06 8.53 -0.68
CA PRO A 92 -21.46 9.66 0.04
C PRO A 92 -22.50 10.65 0.57
N GLN A 93 -23.54 10.95 -0.21
CA GLN A 93 -24.59 11.88 0.21
C GLN A 93 -25.41 11.29 1.36
N ARG A 94 -25.68 9.98 1.33
CA ARG A 94 -26.34 9.28 2.45
C ARG A 94 -25.51 9.34 3.72
N LEU A 95 -24.20 9.12 3.63
CA LEU A 95 -23.31 9.18 4.79
C LEU A 95 -23.14 10.62 5.32
N LEU A 96 -23.03 11.63 4.45
CA LEU A 96 -23.03 13.04 4.85
C LEU A 96 -24.35 13.41 5.55
N ALA A 97 -25.49 12.93 5.03
CA ALA A 97 -26.78 13.14 5.65
C ALA A 97 -26.85 12.46 7.02
N GLN A 98 -26.42 11.20 7.14
CA GLN A 98 -26.36 10.48 8.43
C GLN A 98 -25.43 11.19 9.42
N GLY A 99 -24.24 11.61 9.00
CA GLY A 99 -23.29 12.38 9.81
C GLY A 99 -23.84 13.70 10.33
N LYS A 100 -24.70 14.38 9.55
CA LYS A 100 -25.45 15.57 9.98
C LYS A 100 -26.43 15.29 11.14
N TYR A 101 -26.89 14.04 11.28
CA TYR A 101 -27.84 13.61 12.30
C TYR A 101 -27.21 12.79 13.44
N LEU A 102 -25.89 12.51 13.40
CA LEU A 102 -25.14 11.89 14.50
C LEU A 102 -24.94 12.89 15.65
N GLY A 103 -26.02 13.24 16.35
CA GLY A 103 -26.03 13.26 17.81
C GLY A 103 -25.15 14.23 18.58
N LEU A 104 -24.52 15.25 18.00
CA LEU A 104 -24.20 16.44 18.77
C LEU A 104 -25.46 17.30 18.78
N GLY A 105 -26.28 17.16 19.82
CA GLY A 105 -27.43 18.02 20.13
C GLY A 105 -27.03 19.48 20.39
N LEU A 106 -26.35 20.11 19.43
CA LEU A 106 -25.74 21.44 19.52
C LEU A 106 -26.39 22.48 18.61
N ASN A 107 -27.47 22.15 17.87
CA ASN A 107 -28.22 23.16 17.09
C ASN A 107 -29.63 23.45 17.63
N ALA A 108 -29.95 23.04 18.86
CA ALA A 108 -31.15 23.50 19.57
C ALA A 108 -30.83 24.36 20.81
N VAL A 109 -29.55 24.62 21.09
CA VAL A 109 -29.14 25.51 22.20
C VAL A 109 -28.08 26.49 21.71
N SER A 110 -28.51 27.48 20.92
CA SER A 110 -27.80 28.75 20.85
C SER A 110 -28.80 29.88 20.61
N TYR A 111 -29.03 30.60 21.72
CA TYR A 111 -29.50 31.97 21.85
C TYR A 111 -31.00 32.28 21.72
N THR A 112 -31.67 32.11 22.86
CA THR A 112 -32.43 33.22 23.46
C THR A 112 -31.46 34.37 23.76
N HIS A 113 -31.57 35.49 23.07
CA HIS A 113 -31.47 36.85 23.64
C HIS A 113 -31.79 37.90 22.56
N LEU A 114 -32.77 38.74 22.89
CA LEU A 114 -33.34 39.92 22.20
C LEU A 114 -34.54 39.64 21.30
#